data_AF-A0A3E1IQF9-F1
#
_entry.id   AF-A0A3E1IQF9-F1
#
_cell.length_a   1.000
_cell.length_b   1.000
_cell.length_c   1.000
_cell.angle_alpha   90.00
_cell.angle_beta   90.00
_cell.angle_gamma   90.00
#
_symmetry.space_group_name_H-M   'P 1'
#
loop_
_entity.id
_entity.type
_entity.pdbx_description
1 polymer ?
#
loop_
_entity_poly.entity_id
_entity_poly.type
_entity_poly.pdbx_seq_one_letter_code
_entity_poly.pdbx_strand_id
1 'polypeptide(L)'
;MASVFRRLFRGLIDRCPSSKRSIRDLRAQVGDLQTRLTRMQEILDGQLVHILENQRMLHVDMLTNREHSSLLGWSNYRRDNESDLDARKRFYYSLPKATGSVRLIQRGCASLLNEFAEIAREHNLQYWADFGTLLGVVRHRGFIPWDDDVDLGMIREDIDTLLNLLQNDEELSKRYRAVLVFDPYVCCRQLRLRYKNPENPSFIDIFFYDYLPEYNEQIRRRFIEIRKTLQDDLRSQPFYDEWLKGGYREDGAKFTREIESIFTKYREIAQNENIISKSSTNETYGVIYGIDNVDAESIYMVSCKNMFPLNQDQFEDFSVCVPNDAQKILYSYYGNIYQLPADMFSHFQHVSRDCLENQCIINAIEEDIATNPYATK
;
A
#
# COMPACT_ATOMS: atom_id res chain seq x y z
N MET A 1 -2.27 -44.47 -68.51
CA MET A 1 -3.10 -43.28 -68.21
C MET A 1 -2.48 -42.31 -67.18
N ALA A 2 -1.31 -42.57 -66.58
CA ALA A 2 -0.69 -41.65 -65.61
C ALA A 2 0.39 -40.70 -66.20
N SER A 3 0.97 -40.98 -67.37
CA SER A 3 1.99 -40.10 -67.98
C SER A 3 1.42 -38.98 -68.86
N VAL A 4 0.16 -39.13 -69.32
CA VAL A 4 -0.56 -38.08 -70.08
C VAL A 4 -1.03 -36.97 -69.14
N PHE A 5 -1.46 -37.32 -67.92
CA PHE A 5 -1.93 -36.36 -66.90
C PHE A 5 -0.81 -35.46 -66.35
N ARG A 6 0.40 -36.01 -66.11
CA ARG A 6 1.56 -35.20 -65.66
C ARG A 6 2.10 -34.24 -66.74
N ARG A 7 1.99 -34.60 -68.02
CA ARG A 7 2.36 -33.70 -69.14
C ARG A 7 1.32 -32.58 -69.35
N LEU A 8 0.04 -32.90 -69.21
CA LEU A 8 -1.06 -31.91 -69.27
C LEU A 8 -1.01 -30.90 -68.12
N PHE A 9 -0.69 -31.33 -66.89
CA PHE A 9 -0.61 -30.42 -65.73
C PHE A 9 0.63 -29.50 -65.75
N ARG A 10 1.79 -29.97 -66.23
CA ARG A 10 2.94 -29.08 -66.45
C ARG A 10 2.64 -28.03 -67.52
N GLY A 11 1.95 -28.40 -68.60
CA GLY A 11 1.52 -27.48 -69.65
C GLY A 11 0.47 -26.46 -69.21
N LEU A 12 -0.45 -26.82 -68.30
CA LEU A 12 -1.48 -25.92 -67.78
C LEU A 12 -0.93 -24.89 -66.79
N ILE A 13 0.04 -25.26 -65.96
CA ILE A 13 0.73 -24.33 -65.04
C ILE A 13 1.66 -23.37 -65.81
N ASP A 14 2.21 -23.81 -66.95
CA ASP A 14 3.02 -22.94 -67.82
C ASP A 14 2.21 -22.11 -68.84
N ARG A 15 0.93 -22.43 -69.06
CA ARG A 15 0.02 -21.69 -69.96
C ARG A 15 -1.02 -20.80 -69.27
N CYS A 16 -0.92 -20.57 -67.97
CA CYS A 16 -1.69 -19.50 -67.30
C CYS A 16 -0.78 -18.28 -67.04
N PRO A 17 -0.57 -17.39 -68.04
CA PRO A 17 0.18 -16.15 -67.85
C PRO A 17 -0.47 -15.25 -66.80
N SER A 18 -1.78 -15.40 -66.56
CA SER A 18 -2.58 -14.66 -65.59
C SER A 18 -2.28 -15.03 -64.13
N SER A 19 -1.95 -16.28 -63.80
CA SER A 19 -1.69 -16.70 -62.40
C SER A 19 -0.28 -16.34 -61.92
N LYS A 20 0.74 -16.47 -62.78
CA LYS A 20 2.11 -16.04 -62.44
C LYS A 20 2.23 -14.51 -62.33
N ARG A 21 1.45 -13.76 -63.13
CA ARG A 21 1.41 -12.29 -63.10
C ARG A 21 0.70 -11.80 -61.84
N SER A 22 -0.49 -12.33 -61.53
CA SER A 22 -1.21 -11.99 -60.28
C SER A 22 -0.45 -12.34 -59.00
N ILE A 23 0.26 -13.48 -58.95
CA ILE A 23 1.13 -13.82 -57.80
C ILE A 23 2.32 -12.85 -57.70
N ARG A 24 2.88 -12.41 -58.83
CA ARG A 24 3.95 -11.41 -58.87
C ARG A 24 3.45 -10.04 -58.40
N ASP A 25 2.25 -9.65 -58.83
CA ASP A 25 1.61 -8.39 -58.45
C ASP A 25 1.24 -8.39 -56.96
N LEU A 26 0.74 -9.50 -56.42
CA LEU A 26 0.51 -9.67 -54.98
C LEU A 26 1.80 -9.58 -54.17
N ARG A 27 2.89 -10.22 -54.61
CA ARG A 27 4.21 -10.08 -53.95
C ARG A 27 4.72 -8.63 -53.99
N ALA A 28 4.51 -7.92 -55.10
CA ALA A 28 4.88 -6.52 -55.21
C ALA A 28 4.04 -5.64 -54.26
N GLN A 29 2.72 -5.89 -54.15
CA GLN A 29 1.85 -5.19 -53.21
C GLN A 29 2.21 -5.48 -51.75
N VAL A 30 2.54 -6.73 -51.40
CA VAL A 30 3.01 -7.09 -50.06
C VAL A 30 4.35 -6.41 -49.75
N GLY A 31 5.26 -6.33 -50.71
CA GLY A 31 6.53 -5.61 -50.56
C GLY A 31 6.34 -4.10 -50.37
N ASP A 32 5.40 -3.49 -51.11
CA ASP A 32 5.04 -2.07 -50.93
C ASP A 32 4.41 -1.83 -49.55
N LEU A 33 3.51 -2.72 -49.10
CA LEU A 33 2.92 -2.66 -47.76
C LEU A 33 3.97 -2.81 -46.66
N GLN A 34 4.92 -3.74 -46.80
CA GLN A 34 6.04 -3.90 -45.85
C GLN A 34 6.89 -2.63 -45.78
N THR A 35 7.21 -2.03 -46.93
CA THR A 35 7.99 -0.78 -46.98
C THR A 35 7.23 0.37 -46.31
N ARG A 36 5.91 0.49 -46.54
CA ARG A 36 5.06 1.48 -45.86
C ARG A 36 5.00 1.25 -44.36
N LEU A 37 4.89 -0.01 -43.91
CA LEU A 37 4.91 -0.36 -42.49
C LEU A 37 6.23 0.04 -41.84
N THR A 38 7.37 -0.30 -42.44
CA THR A 38 8.69 0.12 -41.93
C THR A 38 8.79 1.63 -41.82
N ARG A 39 8.35 2.37 -42.86
CA ARG A 39 8.38 3.83 -42.84
C ARG A 39 7.46 4.44 -41.77
N MET A 40 6.27 3.88 -41.56
CA MET A 40 5.39 4.31 -40.47
C MET A 40 6.03 4.05 -39.11
N GLN A 41 6.68 2.90 -38.94
CA GLN A 41 7.38 2.56 -37.70
C GLN A 41 8.52 3.53 -37.41
N GLU A 42 9.34 3.87 -38.40
CA GLU A 42 10.41 4.88 -38.27
C GLU A 42 9.86 6.27 -37.87
N ILE A 43 8.73 6.69 -38.44
CA ILE A 43 8.07 7.95 -38.09
C ILE A 43 7.55 7.91 -36.65
N LEU A 44 6.90 6.81 -36.25
CA LEU A 44 6.37 6.62 -34.90
C LEU A 44 7.50 6.60 -33.87
N ASP A 45 8.59 5.88 -34.14
CA ASP A 45 9.76 5.82 -33.26
C ASP A 45 10.40 7.21 -33.11
N GLY A 46 10.52 7.97 -34.20
CA GLY A 46 11.00 9.35 -34.16
C GLY A 46 10.09 10.28 -33.35
N GLN A 47 8.76 10.17 -33.53
CA GLN A 47 7.80 10.94 -32.75
C GLN A 47 7.82 10.57 -31.27
N LEU A 48 7.98 9.28 -30.95
CA LEU A 48 8.03 8.79 -29.58
C LEU A 48 9.21 9.41 -28.81
N VAL A 49 10.40 9.49 -29.43
CA VAL A 49 11.57 10.14 -28.83
C VAL A 49 11.29 11.61 -28.51
N HIS A 50 10.67 12.35 -29.44
CA HIS A 50 10.30 13.75 -29.20
C HIS A 50 9.24 13.91 -28.10
N ILE A 51 8.25 13.02 -28.05
CA ILE A 51 7.23 13.03 -27.01
C ILE A 51 7.86 12.77 -25.64
N LEU A 52 8.75 11.79 -25.53
CA LEU A 52 9.45 11.46 -24.28
C LEU A 52 10.34 12.62 -23.81
N GLU A 53 11.06 13.27 -24.72
CA GLU A 53 11.90 14.43 -24.38
C GLU A 53 11.03 15.62 -23.94
N ASN A 54 9.94 15.90 -24.64
CA ASN A 54 8.99 16.94 -24.25
C ASN A 54 8.35 16.66 -22.88
N GLN A 55 7.96 15.41 -22.61
CA GLN A 55 7.44 15.00 -21.30
C GLN A 55 8.48 15.22 -20.20
N ARG A 56 9.74 14.88 -20.46
CA ARG A 56 10.84 15.11 -19.52
C ARG A 56 11.03 16.60 -19.24
N MET A 57 11.06 17.43 -20.28
CA MET A 57 11.22 18.88 -20.13
C MET A 57 10.06 19.50 -19.35
N LEU A 58 8.81 19.14 -19.70
CA LEU A 58 7.63 19.57 -18.97
C LEU A 58 7.69 19.16 -17.49
N HIS A 59 8.15 17.93 -17.20
CA HIS A 59 8.31 17.45 -15.84
C HIS A 59 9.34 18.28 -15.06
N VAL A 60 10.49 18.59 -15.66
CA VAL A 60 11.52 19.46 -15.04
C VAL A 60 10.98 20.86 -14.80
N ASP A 61 10.27 21.45 -15.75
CA ASP A 61 9.66 22.78 -15.61
C ASP A 61 8.60 22.79 -14.50
N MET A 62 7.77 21.75 -14.41
CA MET A 62 6.78 21.59 -13.34
C MET A 62 7.44 21.51 -11.95
N LEU A 63 8.49 20.69 -11.81
CA LEU A 63 9.24 20.58 -10.55
C LEU A 63 9.90 21.91 -10.19
N THR A 64 10.52 22.58 -11.15
CA THR A 64 11.18 23.88 -10.93
C THR A 64 10.17 24.94 -10.49
N ASN A 65 9.03 25.04 -11.17
CA ASN A 65 7.97 25.98 -10.81
C ASN A 65 7.36 25.68 -9.44
N ARG A 66 7.23 24.40 -9.07
CA ARG A 66 6.80 23.98 -7.74
C ARG A 66 7.78 24.43 -6.67
N GLU A 67 9.09 24.23 -6.87
CA GLU A 67 10.11 24.66 -5.92
C GLU A 67 10.20 26.18 -5.79
N HIS A 68 10.12 26.92 -6.91
CA HIS A 68 10.03 28.39 -6.86
C HIS A 68 8.81 28.86 -6.06
N SER A 69 7.64 28.28 -6.31
CA SER A 69 6.40 28.62 -5.60
C SER A 69 6.50 28.27 -4.11
N SER A 70 7.10 27.13 -3.78
CA SER A 70 7.37 26.70 -2.40
C SER A 70 8.29 27.70 -1.69
N LEU A 71 9.43 28.07 -2.28
CA LEU A 71 10.39 29.02 -1.70
C LEU A 71 9.74 30.39 -1.42
N LEU A 72 8.99 30.93 -2.38
CA LEU A 72 8.26 32.19 -2.22
C LEU A 72 7.18 32.07 -1.14
N GLY A 73 6.44 30.96 -1.12
CA GLY A 73 5.42 30.68 -0.12
C GLY A 73 5.98 30.65 1.30
N TRP A 74 7.06 29.91 1.53
CA TRP A 74 7.71 29.83 2.85
C TRP A 74 8.34 31.15 3.26
N SER A 75 8.98 31.87 2.33
CA SER A 75 9.54 33.19 2.61
C SER A 75 8.47 34.19 3.07
N ASN A 76 7.24 34.09 2.56
CA ASN A 76 6.12 34.96 2.94
C ASN A 76 5.39 34.49 4.21
N TYR A 77 5.34 33.18 4.46
CA TYR A 77 4.61 32.62 5.61
C TYR A 77 5.41 32.66 6.92
N ARG A 78 6.74 32.56 6.84
CA ARG A 78 7.66 32.57 7.98
C ARG A 78 7.66 33.93 8.67
N ARG A 79 7.58 33.93 10.00
CA ARG A 79 7.64 35.15 10.84
C ARG A 79 9.09 35.60 11.05
N ASP A 80 9.27 36.87 11.43
CA ASP A 80 10.58 37.36 11.87
C ASP A 80 11.09 36.54 13.05
N ASN A 81 12.35 36.10 12.97
CA ASN A 81 13.03 35.23 13.96
C ASN A 81 12.47 33.79 14.11
N GLU A 82 11.60 33.33 13.20
CA GLU A 82 11.14 31.93 13.16
C GLU A 82 12.08 31.08 12.30
N SER A 83 12.37 29.84 12.73
CA SER A 83 13.13 28.90 11.90
C SER A 83 12.26 28.38 10.74
N ASP A 84 12.88 27.93 9.65
CA ASP A 84 12.13 27.33 8.52
C ASP A 84 11.32 26.11 8.97
N LEU A 85 11.88 25.29 9.85
CA LEU A 85 11.21 24.10 10.39
C LEU A 85 9.99 24.47 11.24
N ASP A 86 10.10 25.47 12.11
CA ASP A 86 8.99 25.89 12.97
C ASP A 86 7.85 26.51 12.15
N ALA A 87 8.18 27.27 11.10
CA ALA A 87 7.20 27.78 10.16
C ALA A 87 6.44 26.65 9.47
N ARG A 88 7.13 25.60 9.01
CA ARG A 88 6.49 24.43 8.39
C ARG A 88 5.62 23.66 9.38
N LYS A 89 6.10 23.40 10.60
CA LYS A 89 5.30 22.76 11.67
C LYS A 89 4.03 23.56 11.94
N ARG A 90 4.16 24.88 12.10
CA ARG A 90 3.02 25.79 12.30
C ARG A 90 2.03 25.72 11.15
N PHE A 91 2.51 25.65 9.90
CA PHE A 91 1.64 25.47 8.73
C PHE A 91 0.81 24.20 8.85
N TYR A 92 1.43 23.02 9.03
CA TYR A 92 0.70 21.76 9.10
C TYR A 92 -0.24 21.68 10.31
N TYR A 93 0.16 22.18 11.48
CA TYR A 93 -0.70 22.25 12.65
C TYR A 93 -1.89 23.22 12.48
N SER A 94 -1.79 24.17 11.55
CA SER A 94 -2.87 25.11 11.23
C SER A 94 -3.79 24.64 10.12
N LEU A 95 -3.49 23.52 9.44
CA LEU A 95 -4.34 23.02 8.37
C LEU A 95 -5.72 22.64 8.94
N PRO A 96 -6.81 23.00 8.25
CA PRO A 96 -8.14 22.61 8.67
C PRO A 96 -8.27 21.09 8.63
N LYS A 97 -9.02 20.54 9.58
CA LYS A 97 -9.48 19.15 9.50
C LYS A 97 -10.31 18.97 8.22
N ALA A 98 -10.41 17.72 7.76
CA ALA A 98 -11.30 17.39 6.67
C ALA A 98 -12.76 17.82 6.97
N THR A 99 -13.58 17.91 5.93
CA THR A 99 -15.02 18.19 6.03
C THR A 99 -15.83 17.16 5.25
N GLY A 100 -17.14 17.08 5.48
CA GLY A 100 -18.04 16.18 4.74
C GLY A 100 -17.75 14.70 5.01
N SER A 101 -17.89 13.87 3.97
CA SER A 101 -17.74 12.40 4.06
C SER A 101 -16.37 11.96 4.57
N VAL A 102 -15.29 12.64 4.16
CA VAL A 102 -13.92 12.35 4.66
C VAL A 102 -13.84 12.54 6.17
N ARG A 103 -14.45 13.62 6.70
CA ARG A 103 -14.41 13.86 8.15
C ARG A 103 -15.26 12.87 8.92
N LEU A 104 -16.37 12.43 8.35
CA LEU A 104 -17.23 11.43 8.95
C LEU A 104 -16.45 10.12 9.18
N ILE A 105 -15.77 9.61 8.15
CA ILE A 105 -14.98 8.38 8.28
C ILE A 105 -13.78 8.57 9.23
N GLN A 106 -13.08 9.71 9.16
CA GLN A 106 -11.99 10.04 10.10
C GLN A 106 -12.47 10.02 11.55
N ARG A 107 -13.68 10.53 11.86
CA ARG A 107 -14.24 10.50 13.22
C ARG A 107 -14.55 9.07 13.67
N GLY A 108 -15.10 8.24 12.79
CA GLY A 108 -15.36 6.83 13.09
C GLY A 108 -14.05 6.06 13.35
N CYS A 109 -13.03 6.26 12.52
CA CYS A 109 -11.71 5.65 12.69
C CYS A 109 -10.98 6.19 13.93
N ALA A 110 -11.09 7.49 14.25
CA ALA A 110 -10.57 8.07 15.49
C ALA A 110 -11.20 7.42 16.73
N SER A 111 -12.52 7.24 16.75
CA SER A 111 -13.21 6.57 17.87
C SER A 111 -12.71 5.14 18.03
N LEU A 112 -12.63 4.40 16.93
CA LEU A 112 -12.13 3.01 16.96
C LEU A 112 -10.67 2.94 17.43
N LEU A 113 -9.83 3.89 17.01
CA LEU A 113 -8.43 3.97 17.43
C LEU A 113 -8.29 4.34 18.91
N ASN A 114 -9.12 5.25 19.43
CA ASN A 114 -9.17 5.56 20.86
C ASN A 114 -9.59 4.32 21.68
N GLU A 115 -10.63 3.62 21.24
CA GLU A 115 -11.08 2.37 21.88
C GLU A 115 -9.99 1.30 21.87
N PHE A 116 -9.30 1.13 20.73
CA PHE A 116 -8.17 0.21 20.61
C PHE A 116 -6.99 0.61 21.51
N ALA A 117 -6.65 1.90 21.59
CA ALA A 117 -5.57 2.41 22.44
C ALA A 117 -5.80 2.07 23.91
N GLU A 118 -7.03 2.22 24.39
CA GLU A 118 -7.41 1.87 25.76
C GLU A 118 -7.40 0.36 26.01
N ILE A 119 -7.91 -0.45 25.08
CA ILE A 119 -7.78 -1.92 25.15
C ILE A 119 -6.31 -2.34 25.21
N ALA A 120 -5.47 -1.77 24.36
CA ALA A 120 -4.04 -2.07 24.35
C ALA A 120 -3.37 -1.68 25.69
N ARG A 121 -3.72 -0.53 26.25
CA ARG A 121 -3.23 -0.07 27.56
C ARG A 121 -3.65 -1.01 28.69
N GLU A 122 -4.91 -1.44 28.73
CA GLU A 122 -5.45 -2.31 29.79
C GLU A 122 -4.87 -3.73 29.75
N HIS A 123 -4.57 -4.22 28.54
CA HIS A 123 -4.04 -5.57 28.32
C HIS A 123 -2.52 -5.62 28.08
N ASN A 124 -1.82 -4.50 28.24
CA ASN A 124 -0.37 -4.37 28.01
C ASN A 124 0.08 -4.81 26.61
N LEU A 125 -0.73 -4.54 25.58
CA LEU A 125 -0.38 -4.83 24.19
C LEU A 125 0.50 -3.73 23.63
N GLN A 126 1.61 -4.11 22.99
CA GLN A 126 2.47 -3.15 22.29
C GLN A 126 1.98 -2.94 20.86
N TYR A 127 1.76 -1.68 20.51
CA TYR A 127 1.45 -1.23 19.16
C TYR A 127 2.08 0.14 18.90
N TRP A 128 2.18 0.56 17.65
CA TRP A 128 2.55 1.93 17.30
C TRP A 128 1.78 2.41 16.09
N ALA A 129 1.53 3.72 16.00
CA ALA A 129 1.10 4.35 14.76
C ALA A 129 2.17 4.12 13.68
N ASP A 130 1.74 3.74 12.48
CA ASP A 130 2.62 3.45 11.35
C ASP A 130 2.25 4.30 10.12
N PHE A 131 3.13 4.34 9.13
CA PHE A 131 2.91 4.99 7.81
C PHE A 131 2.20 6.36 7.86
N GLY A 132 1.04 6.49 7.19
CA GLY A 132 0.28 7.74 7.07
C GLY A 132 -0.25 8.21 8.42
N THR A 133 -0.62 7.28 9.29
CA THR A 133 -1.07 7.56 10.65
C THR A 133 0.06 8.13 11.50
N LEU A 134 1.26 7.52 11.49
CA LEU A 134 2.43 8.06 12.22
C LEU A 134 2.81 9.46 11.71
N LEU A 135 2.76 9.65 10.40
CA LEU A 135 2.99 10.95 9.77
C LEU A 135 1.93 11.97 10.22
N GLY A 136 0.67 11.55 10.30
CA GLY A 136 -0.43 12.34 10.85
C GLY A 136 -0.18 12.77 12.29
N VAL A 137 0.19 11.85 13.17
CA VAL A 137 0.55 12.12 14.58
C VAL A 137 1.64 13.20 14.65
N VAL A 138 2.79 12.97 14.00
CA VAL A 138 3.96 13.86 14.09
C VAL A 138 3.73 15.23 13.43
N ARG A 139 3.08 15.24 12.26
CA ARG A 139 2.98 16.44 11.40
C ARG A 139 1.69 17.23 11.57
N HIS A 140 0.57 16.58 11.85
CA HIS A 140 -0.76 17.20 11.93
C HIS A 140 -1.39 17.13 13.32
N ARG A 141 -0.86 16.31 14.24
CA ARG A 141 -1.47 15.96 15.53
C ARG A 141 -2.86 15.36 15.37
N GLY A 142 -3.01 14.51 14.36
CA GLY A 142 -4.29 13.91 13.95
C GLY A 142 -4.19 13.38 12.52
N PHE A 143 -5.33 13.18 11.86
CA PHE A 143 -5.34 12.75 10.46
C PHE A 143 -4.68 13.77 9.52
N ILE A 144 -4.05 13.24 8.47
CA ILE A 144 -3.76 14.01 7.28
C ILE A 144 -5.12 14.36 6.61
N PRO A 145 -5.39 15.62 6.21
CA PRO A 145 -6.75 16.03 5.82
C PRO A 145 -7.39 15.28 4.65
N TRP A 146 -6.61 14.64 3.79
CA TRP A 146 -7.08 13.87 2.63
C TRP A 146 -6.98 12.35 2.80
N ASP A 147 -6.48 11.91 3.96
CA ASP A 147 -6.31 10.51 4.33
C ASP A 147 -7.56 10.00 5.07
N ASP A 148 -7.89 8.72 4.92
CA ASP A 148 -9.16 8.16 5.41
C ASP A 148 -9.07 6.79 6.12
N ASP A 149 -7.88 6.27 6.35
CA ASP A 149 -7.66 5.05 7.14
C ASP A 149 -6.67 5.25 8.30
N VAL A 150 -6.49 4.18 9.07
CA VAL A 150 -5.60 4.14 10.23
C VAL A 150 -4.71 2.91 10.12
N ASP A 151 -3.40 3.15 10.21
CA ASP A 151 -2.35 2.16 10.10
C ASP A 151 -1.60 2.02 11.44
N LEU A 152 -1.58 0.81 11.98
CA LEU A 152 -0.81 0.45 13.17
C LEU A 152 0.18 -0.67 12.86
N GLY A 153 1.33 -0.66 13.52
CA GLY A 153 2.25 -1.78 13.57
C GLY A 153 2.17 -2.50 14.91
N MET A 154 2.25 -3.83 14.89
CA MET A 154 2.32 -4.65 16.09
C MET A 154 3.28 -5.83 15.89
N ILE A 155 3.95 -6.23 16.97
CA ILE A 155 4.69 -7.50 16.98
C ILE A 155 3.70 -8.66 16.91
N ARG A 156 4.06 -9.72 16.18
CA ARG A 156 3.18 -10.87 15.95
C ARG A 156 2.66 -11.53 17.23
N GLU A 157 3.47 -11.58 18.29
CA GLU A 157 3.06 -12.12 19.60
C GLU A 157 1.97 -11.27 20.28
N ASP A 158 2.03 -9.94 20.18
CA ASP A 158 0.97 -9.05 20.64
C ASP A 158 -0.31 -9.21 19.81
N ILE A 159 -0.19 -9.47 18.50
CA ILE A 159 -1.35 -9.77 17.64
C ILE A 159 -2.01 -11.10 18.04
N ASP A 160 -1.22 -12.14 18.29
CA ASP A 160 -1.73 -13.44 18.77
C ASP A 160 -2.51 -13.24 20.09
N THR A 161 -2.01 -12.37 20.97
CA THR A 161 -2.67 -12.01 22.24
C THR A 161 -3.97 -11.20 22.02
N LEU A 162 -3.95 -10.22 21.13
CA LEU A 162 -5.14 -9.43 20.74
C LEU A 162 -6.25 -10.32 20.19
N LEU A 163 -5.92 -11.25 19.29
CA LEU A 163 -6.91 -12.17 18.69
C LEU A 163 -7.55 -13.07 19.74
N ASN A 164 -6.74 -13.60 20.67
CA ASN A 164 -7.22 -14.40 21.79
C ASN A 164 -8.18 -13.59 22.69
N LEU A 165 -7.80 -12.34 23.00
CA LEU A 165 -8.62 -11.42 23.80
C LEU A 165 -9.97 -11.14 23.13
N LEU A 166 -9.97 -10.77 21.85
CA LEU A 166 -11.20 -10.47 21.10
C LEU A 166 -12.11 -11.69 20.91
N GLN A 167 -11.57 -12.91 21.02
CA GLN A 167 -12.35 -14.14 20.93
C GLN A 167 -12.98 -14.53 22.29
N ASN A 168 -12.26 -14.33 23.39
CA ASN A 168 -12.62 -14.86 24.69
C ASN A 168 -13.29 -13.86 25.64
N ASP A 169 -13.13 -12.56 25.39
CA ASP A 169 -13.85 -11.52 26.13
C ASP A 169 -15.25 -11.29 25.51
N GLU A 170 -16.29 -11.47 26.33
CA GLU A 170 -17.68 -11.39 25.86
C GLU A 170 -18.06 -9.97 25.40
N GLU A 171 -17.59 -8.93 26.06
CA GLU A 171 -17.94 -7.54 25.72
C GLU A 171 -17.15 -7.07 24.50
N LEU A 172 -15.87 -7.41 24.42
CA LEU A 172 -15.06 -7.10 23.24
C LEU A 172 -15.55 -7.85 21.99
N SER A 173 -15.91 -9.13 22.12
CA SER A 173 -16.38 -9.95 20.99
C SER A 173 -17.76 -9.55 20.43
N LYS A 174 -18.59 -8.88 21.26
CA LYS A 174 -19.86 -8.26 20.87
C LYS A 174 -19.64 -6.97 20.07
N ARG A 175 -18.65 -6.15 20.45
CA ARG A 175 -18.43 -4.83 19.85
C ARG A 175 -17.46 -4.83 18.67
N TYR A 176 -16.45 -5.70 18.68
CA TYR A 176 -15.40 -5.71 17.67
C TYR A 176 -15.31 -7.04 16.92
N ARG A 177 -14.66 -6.99 15.77
CA ARG A 177 -14.17 -8.16 15.03
C ARG A 177 -12.82 -7.83 14.42
N ALA A 178 -11.92 -8.80 14.44
CA ALA A 178 -10.67 -8.73 13.72
C ALA A 178 -10.69 -9.81 12.63
N VAL A 179 -10.25 -9.46 11.43
CA VAL A 179 -10.26 -10.37 10.28
C VAL A 179 -8.99 -10.18 9.46
N LEU A 180 -8.39 -11.28 8.99
CA LEU A 180 -7.28 -11.20 8.05
C LEU A 180 -7.81 -10.77 6.68
N VAL A 181 -7.10 -9.84 6.06
CA VAL A 181 -7.40 -9.31 4.72
C VAL A 181 -6.22 -9.62 3.81
N PHE A 182 -6.53 -10.15 2.63
CA PHE A 182 -5.56 -10.51 1.59
C PHE A 182 -5.77 -9.64 0.35
N ASP A 183 -4.79 -8.82 0.02
CA ASP A 183 -4.80 -7.93 -1.14
C ASP A 183 -3.92 -8.45 -2.29
N PRO A 184 -4.44 -8.56 -3.53
CA PRO A 184 -3.68 -9.10 -4.66
C PRO A 184 -2.73 -8.10 -5.32
N TYR A 185 -2.98 -6.79 -5.21
CA TYR A 185 -2.20 -5.77 -5.93
C TYR A 185 -0.76 -5.75 -5.44
N VAL A 186 -0.61 -5.74 -4.12
CA VAL A 186 0.68 -5.71 -3.43
C VAL A 186 1.05 -7.05 -2.79
N CYS A 187 0.21 -8.07 -2.98
CA CYS A 187 0.30 -9.37 -2.30
C CYS A 187 0.44 -9.17 -0.78
N CYS A 188 -0.50 -8.43 -0.19
CA CYS A 188 -0.50 -8.11 1.23
C CYS A 188 -1.43 -9.03 2.02
N ARG A 189 -1.05 -9.30 3.26
CA ARG A 189 -1.77 -9.98 4.31
C ARG A 189 -1.69 -9.08 5.54
N GLN A 190 -2.82 -8.55 5.98
CA GLN A 190 -2.89 -7.65 7.14
C GLN A 190 -4.07 -8.01 8.02
N LEU A 191 -3.99 -7.66 9.30
CA LEU A 191 -5.13 -7.81 10.19
C LEU A 191 -5.94 -6.52 10.16
N ARG A 192 -7.26 -6.63 10.02
CA ARG A 192 -8.15 -5.47 10.05
C ARG A 192 -9.08 -5.56 11.25
N LEU A 193 -8.97 -4.60 12.16
CA LEU A 193 -9.89 -4.44 13.28
C LEU A 193 -11.06 -3.55 12.85
N ARG A 194 -12.29 -3.98 13.17
CA ARG A 194 -13.52 -3.24 12.86
C ARG A 194 -14.52 -3.37 14.00
N TYR A 195 -15.53 -2.51 13.96
CA TYR A 195 -16.77 -2.77 14.69
C TYR A 195 -17.46 -4.04 14.17
N LYS A 196 -18.21 -4.69 15.07
CA LYS A 196 -19.02 -5.86 14.74
C LYS A 196 -20.17 -5.50 13.80
N ASN A 197 -20.71 -4.29 13.94
CA ASN A 197 -21.73 -3.74 13.06
C ASN A 197 -21.16 -3.58 11.64
N PRO A 198 -21.65 -4.35 10.64
CA PRO A 198 -21.10 -4.31 9.28
C PRO A 198 -21.44 -3.02 8.53
N GLU A 199 -22.42 -2.24 8.99
CA GLU A 199 -22.80 -0.96 8.37
C GLU A 199 -21.79 0.15 8.69
N ASN A 200 -20.96 -0.01 9.73
CA ASN A 200 -19.88 0.91 10.02
C ASN A 200 -18.62 0.51 9.24
N PRO A 201 -18.18 1.31 8.25
CA PRO A 201 -17.01 1.00 7.44
C PRO A 201 -15.69 1.33 8.13
N SER A 202 -15.67 1.96 9.31
CA SER A 202 -14.43 2.29 10.01
C SER A 202 -13.60 1.05 10.34
N PHE A 203 -12.30 1.16 10.11
CA PHE A 203 -11.37 0.07 10.35
C PHE A 203 -10.00 0.61 10.77
N ILE A 204 -9.21 -0.28 11.36
CA ILE A 204 -7.77 -0.09 11.60
C ILE A 204 -7.04 -1.23 10.91
N ASP A 205 -6.09 -0.89 10.05
CA ASP A 205 -5.14 -1.83 9.49
C ASP A 205 -3.99 -2.03 10.47
N ILE A 206 -3.78 -3.28 10.86
CA ILE A 206 -2.74 -3.73 11.78
C ILE A 206 -1.75 -4.58 11.00
N PHE A 207 -0.57 -4.00 10.83
CA PHE A 207 0.56 -4.55 10.11
C PHE A 207 1.43 -5.43 11.00
N PHE A 208 1.82 -6.58 10.44
CA PHE A 208 2.62 -7.56 11.15
C PHE A 208 4.09 -7.17 11.15
N TYR A 209 4.69 -7.14 12.33
CA TYR A 209 6.12 -7.01 12.53
C TYR A 209 6.68 -8.23 13.25
N ASP A 210 7.92 -8.56 12.91
CA ASP A 210 8.70 -9.59 13.59
C ASP A 210 9.96 -8.96 14.20
N TYR A 211 10.49 -9.61 15.23
CA TYR A 211 11.82 -9.26 15.72
C TYR A 211 12.88 -9.76 14.75
N LEU A 212 13.91 -8.95 14.58
CA LEU A 212 15.10 -9.25 13.79
C LEU A 212 16.27 -9.49 14.76
N PRO A 213 16.67 -10.75 15.01
CA PRO A 213 17.71 -11.07 15.99
C PRO A 213 19.06 -10.44 15.62
N GLU A 214 19.47 -10.59 14.36
CA GLU A 214 20.74 -10.07 13.83
C GLU A 214 20.49 -9.33 12.52
N TYR A 215 21.31 -8.30 12.23
CA TYR A 215 21.31 -7.64 10.93
C TYR A 215 22.67 -7.69 10.26
N ASN A 216 22.67 -8.15 9.01
CA ASN A 216 23.75 -7.97 8.05
C ASN A 216 23.18 -7.93 6.62
N GLU A 217 24.00 -7.49 5.65
CA GLU A 217 23.57 -7.37 4.25
C GLU A 217 23.24 -8.72 3.58
N GLN A 218 23.71 -9.85 4.11
CA GLN A 218 23.31 -11.18 3.65
C GLN A 218 21.88 -11.49 4.10
N ILE A 219 21.54 -11.26 5.37
CA ILE A 219 20.19 -11.43 5.93
C ILE A 219 19.19 -10.54 5.17
N ARG A 220 19.55 -9.26 4.95
CA ARG A 220 18.72 -8.33 4.18
C ARG A 220 18.42 -8.91 2.79
N ARG A 221 19.44 -9.29 2.02
CA ARG A 221 19.28 -9.86 0.67
C ARG A 221 18.44 -11.14 0.69
N ARG A 222 18.71 -12.03 1.65
CA ARG A 222 17.96 -13.27 1.79
C ARG A 222 16.48 -13.03 2.07
N PHE A 223 16.16 -12.07 2.94
CA PHE A 223 14.77 -11.72 3.21
C PHE A 223 14.05 -11.13 1.98
N ILE A 224 14.74 -10.29 1.19
CA ILE A 224 14.22 -9.81 -0.11
C ILE A 224 13.95 -10.98 -1.05
N GLU A 225 14.86 -11.95 -1.15
CA GLU A 225 14.68 -13.13 -2.01
C GLU A 225 13.47 -13.96 -1.59
N ILE A 226 13.29 -14.20 -0.29
CA ILE A 226 12.13 -14.95 0.23
C ILE A 226 10.83 -14.20 -0.12
N ARG A 227 10.78 -12.87 0.10
CA ARG A 227 9.63 -12.03 -0.26
C ARG A 227 9.32 -12.05 -1.76
N LYS A 228 10.34 -11.91 -2.63
CA LYS A 228 10.17 -12.02 -4.08
C LYS A 228 9.64 -13.40 -4.49
N THR A 229 10.18 -14.46 -3.92
CA THR A 229 9.73 -15.84 -4.20
C THR A 229 8.30 -16.06 -3.74
N LEU A 230 7.90 -15.52 -2.58
CA LEU A 230 6.51 -15.54 -2.12
C LEU A 230 5.58 -14.85 -3.12
N GLN A 231 5.96 -13.65 -3.59
CA GLN A 231 5.17 -12.91 -4.57
C GLN A 231 4.99 -13.69 -5.88
N ASP A 232 6.07 -14.29 -6.37
CA ASP A 232 6.05 -15.09 -7.59
C ASP A 232 5.21 -16.37 -7.41
N ASP A 233 5.30 -17.03 -6.25
CA ASP A 233 4.49 -18.21 -5.92
C ASP A 233 3.00 -17.87 -5.92
N LEU A 234 2.59 -16.77 -5.26
CA LEU A 234 1.20 -16.27 -5.27
C LEU A 234 0.73 -15.96 -6.70
N ARG A 235 1.53 -15.23 -7.48
CA ARG A 235 1.20 -14.83 -8.85
C ARG A 235 1.12 -16.00 -9.82
N SER A 236 1.84 -17.09 -9.53
CA SER A 236 1.81 -18.31 -10.35
C SER A 236 0.58 -19.19 -10.10
N GLN A 237 -0.20 -18.92 -9.05
CA GLN A 237 -1.35 -19.75 -8.70
C GLN A 237 -2.47 -19.60 -9.74
N PRO A 238 -3.18 -20.71 -10.10
CA PRO A 238 -4.26 -20.66 -11.09
C PRO A 238 -5.41 -19.72 -10.72
N PHE A 239 -5.60 -19.42 -9.43
CA PHE A 239 -6.64 -18.55 -8.92
C PHE A 239 -6.27 -17.06 -8.91
N TYR A 240 -5.00 -16.71 -9.16
CA TYR A 240 -4.50 -15.34 -8.97
C TYR A 240 -5.23 -14.32 -9.84
N ASP A 241 -5.49 -14.64 -11.12
CA ASP A 241 -6.22 -13.74 -12.03
C ASP A 241 -7.66 -13.46 -11.56
N GLU A 242 -8.30 -14.44 -10.92
CA GLU A 242 -9.64 -14.27 -10.33
C GLU A 242 -9.57 -13.45 -9.04
N TRP A 243 -8.52 -13.62 -8.25
CA TRP A 243 -8.27 -12.83 -7.06
C TRP A 243 -7.99 -11.36 -7.42
N LEU A 244 -7.09 -11.11 -8.37
CA LEU A 244 -6.72 -9.76 -8.83
C LEU A 244 -7.93 -8.98 -9.35
N LYS A 245 -8.85 -9.62 -10.08
CA LYS A 245 -10.09 -8.99 -10.55
C LYS A 245 -11.09 -8.73 -9.42
N GLY A 246 -11.06 -9.55 -8.37
CA GLY A 246 -11.97 -9.44 -7.24
C GLY A 246 -11.53 -8.44 -6.17
N GLY A 247 -10.28 -7.98 -6.20
CA GLY A 247 -9.71 -7.13 -5.17
C GLY A 247 -9.39 -7.89 -3.88
N TYR A 248 -9.31 -7.17 -2.76
CA TYR A 248 -8.99 -7.78 -1.47
C TYR A 248 -10.05 -8.79 -1.03
N ARG A 249 -9.63 -9.79 -0.24
CA ARG A 249 -10.50 -10.85 0.30
C ARG A 249 -10.31 -10.98 1.80
N GLU A 250 -11.41 -11.13 2.52
CA GLU A 250 -11.40 -11.43 3.95
C GLU A 250 -11.28 -12.94 4.19
N ASP A 251 -10.63 -13.33 5.29
CA ASP A 251 -10.51 -14.73 5.70
C ASP A 251 -11.87 -15.45 5.72
N GLY A 252 -11.87 -16.70 5.26
CA GLY A 252 -13.06 -17.50 5.00
C GLY A 252 -13.65 -17.35 3.60
N ALA A 253 -13.20 -16.37 2.80
CA ALA A 253 -13.59 -16.26 1.39
C ALA A 253 -12.87 -17.29 0.50
N LYS A 254 -13.29 -17.37 -0.77
CA LYS A 254 -12.68 -18.27 -1.78
C LYS A 254 -11.16 -18.03 -1.89
N PHE A 255 -10.39 -19.12 -1.94
CA PHE A 255 -8.92 -19.16 -2.08
C PHE A 255 -8.10 -18.65 -0.87
N THR A 256 -8.73 -18.12 0.18
CA THR A 256 -8.00 -17.53 1.31
C THR A 256 -7.17 -18.54 2.10
N ARG A 257 -7.61 -19.80 2.19
CA ARG A 257 -6.85 -20.87 2.85
C ARG A 257 -5.58 -21.21 2.08
N GLU A 258 -5.68 -21.26 0.75
CA GLU A 258 -4.55 -21.49 -0.14
C GLU A 258 -3.56 -20.32 -0.05
N ILE A 259 -4.05 -19.08 -0.09
CA ILE A 259 -3.23 -17.87 0.10
C ILE A 259 -2.52 -17.91 1.46
N GLU A 260 -3.25 -18.19 2.54
CA GLU A 260 -2.69 -18.27 3.90
C GLU A 260 -1.62 -19.37 4.02
N SER A 261 -1.81 -20.51 3.36
CA SER A 261 -0.82 -21.59 3.36
C SER A 261 0.50 -21.17 2.71
N ILE A 262 0.44 -20.32 1.67
CA ILE A 262 1.62 -19.78 1.00
C ILE A 262 2.34 -18.80 1.93
N PHE A 263 1.63 -17.84 2.54
CA PHE A 263 2.23 -16.93 3.53
C PHE A 263 2.87 -17.70 4.70
N THR A 264 2.19 -18.73 5.20
CA THR A 264 2.70 -19.57 6.30
C THR A 264 3.98 -20.30 5.91
N LYS A 265 4.02 -20.93 4.73
CA LYS A 265 5.23 -21.60 4.20
C LYS A 265 6.44 -20.67 4.19
N TYR A 266 6.32 -19.46 3.64
CA TYR A 266 7.46 -18.55 3.52
C TYR A 266 7.84 -17.89 4.86
N ARG A 267 6.87 -17.70 5.74
CA ARG A 267 7.12 -17.28 7.14
C ARG A 267 7.96 -18.32 7.87
N GLU A 268 7.60 -19.60 7.78
CA GLU A 268 8.34 -20.71 8.38
C GLU A 268 9.76 -20.80 7.82
N ILE A 269 9.96 -20.57 6.51
CA ILE A 269 11.30 -20.50 5.91
C ILE A 269 12.12 -19.38 6.56
N ALA A 270 11.58 -18.16 6.67
CA ALA A 270 12.29 -17.04 7.28
C ALA A 270 12.60 -17.27 8.77
N GLN A 271 11.72 -17.96 9.50
CA GLN A 271 11.93 -18.35 10.90
C GLN A 271 13.01 -19.44 11.04
N ASN A 272 12.96 -20.48 10.20
CA ASN A 272 13.93 -21.58 10.22
C ASN A 272 15.34 -21.12 9.82
N GLU A 273 15.44 -20.08 9.00
CA GLU A 273 16.71 -19.43 8.65
C GLU A 273 17.16 -18.38 9.69
N ASN A 274 16.45 -18.25 10.82
CA ASN A 274 16.73 -17.31 11.91
C ASN A 274 16.79 -15.84 11.45
N ILE A 275 16.05 -15.49 10.39
CA ILE A 275 15.94 -14.11 9.88
C ILE A 275 14.92 -13.34 10.73
N ILE A 276 13.81 -13.98 11.09
CA ILE A 276 12.75 -13.39 11.90
C ILE A 276 12.47 -14.24 13.14
N SER A 277 12.08 -13.59 14.23
CA SER A 277 11.67 -14.22 15.48
C SER A 277 10.34 -13.63 15.97
N LYS A 278 9.53 -14.47 16.61
CA LYS A 278 8.29 -14.03 17.27
C LYS A 278 8.54 -13.27 18.56
N SER A 279 9.58 -13.65 19.30
CA SER A 279 9.88 -13.10 20.62
C SER A 279 11.25 -12.43 20.63
N SER A 280 11.39 -11.40 21.46
CA SER A 280 12.65 -10.68 21.63
C SER A 280 13.60 -11.44 22.57
N THR A 281 14.89 -11.21 22.35
CA THR A 281 16.00 -11.61 23.22
C THR A 281 16.80 -10.35 23.59
N ASN A 282 17.63 -10.42 24.64
CA ASN A 282 18.49 -9.29 25.03
C ASN A 282 19.45 -8.82 23.91
N GLU A 283 19.66 -9.65 22.88
CA GLU A 283 20.55 -9.39 21.75
C GLU A 283 19.79 -8.99 20.47
N THR A 284 18.47 -8.82 20.53
CA THR A 284 17.66 -8.49 19.34
C THR A 284 18.09 -7.14 18.74
N TYR A 285 18.48 -7.17 17.47
CA TYR A 285 18.93 -5.99 16.74
C TYR A 285 17.79 -4.99 16.52
N GLY A 286 16.63 -5.46 16.06
CA GLY A 286 15.55 -4.59 15.62
C GLY A 286 14.22 -5.27 15.41
N VAL A 287 13.32 -4.54 14.76
CA VAL A 287 12.06 -5.02 14.23
C VAL A 287 12.09 -4.87 12.72
N ILE A 288 11.45 -5.80 12.04
CA ILE A 288 11.37 -5.83 10.59
C ILE A 288 9.91 -5.98 10.19
N TYR A 289 9.54 -5.28 9.13
CA TYR A 289 8.22 -5.43 8.57
C TYR A 289 8.07 -6.85 8.06
N GLY A 290 7.01 -7.53 8.52
CA GLY A 290 6.82 -8.96 8.34
C GLY A 290 6.76 -9.37 6.88
N ILE A 291 6.82 -10.67 6.65
CA ILE A 291 6.71 -11.25 5.30
C ILE A 291 5.32 -11.02 4.66
N ASP A 292 4.39 -10.50 5.45
CA ASP A 292 2.98 -10.37 5.13
C ASP A 292 2.68 -9.22 4.15
N ASN A 293 3.59 -8.28 3.87
CA ASN A 293 3.39 -7.25 2.84
C ASN A 293 4.55 -7.26 1.84
N VAL A 294 4.29 -7.40 0.54
CA VAL A 294 5.31 -7.76 -0.46
C VAL A 294 5.48 -6.69 -1.55
N ASP A 295 5.15 -5.44 -1.23
CA ASP A 295 5.09 -4.35 -2.22
C ASP A 295 6.44 -3.76 -2.66
N ALA A 296 7.56 -4.04 -1.98
CA ALA A 296 8.80 -3.32 -2.28
C ALA A 296 10.07 -4.16 -2.14
N GLU A 297 11.07 -3.83 -2.97
CA GLU A 297 12.48 -4.18 -2.71
C GLU A 297 13.00 -3.53 -1.42
N SER A 298 12.34 -2.46 -0.97
CA SER A 298 12.62 -1.75 0.27
C SER A 298 12.06 -2.51 1.48
N ILE A 299 12.93 -3.24 2.17
CA ILE A 299 12.65 -3.76 3.50
C ILE A 299 12.59 -2.59 4.48
N TYR A 300 11.45 -2.44 5.15
CA TYR A 300 11.32 -1.57 6.30
C TYR A 300 11.83 -2.30 7.55
N MET A 301 12.86 -1.72 8.16
CA MET A 301 13.55 -2.27 9.32
C MET A 301 13.96 -1.12 10.24
N VAL A 302 13.75 -1.31 11.53
CA VAL A 302 14.04 -0.31 12.55
C VAL A 302 14.81 -0.98 13.69
N SER A 303 15.94 -0.41 14.09
CA SER A 303 16.70 -0.94 15.25
C SER A 303 15.89 -0.79 16.54
N CYS A 304 16.06 -1.71 17.50
CA CYS A 304 15.30 -1.70 18.75
C CYS A 304 15.43 -0.37 19.51
N LYS A 305 16.58 0.30 19.43
CA LYS A 305 16.78 1.63 20.02
C LYS A 305 15.86 2.73 19.44
N ASN A 306 15.53 2.66 18.15
CA ASN A 306 14.67 3.66 17.51
C ASN A 306 13.19 3.26 17.60
N MET A 307 12.89 1.97 17.79
CA MET A 307 11.51 1.49 17.99
C MET A 307 11.08 1.60 19.44
N PHE A 308 11.90 1.11 20.37
CA PHE A 308 11.59 0.94 21.78
C PHE A 308 12.50 1.77 22.71
N PRO A 309 12.03 2.14 23.93
CA PRO A 309 10.65 2.00 24.39
C PRO A 309 9.70 2.87 23.56
N LEU A 310 8.44 2.46 23.45
CA LEU A 310 7.43 3.26 22.76
C LEU A 310 7.15 4.54 23.55
N ASN A 311 6.92 5.63 22.83
CA ASN A 311 6.47 6.90 23.38
C ASN A 311 4.97 7.09 23.12
N GLN A 312 4.36 8.06 23.78
CA GLN A 312 3.00 8.50 23.46
C GLN A 312 3.05 9.91 22.86
N ASP A 313 2.23 10.15 21.85
CA ASP A 313 2.08 11.47 21.23
C ASP A 313 0.60 11.73 20.90
N GLN A 314 0.27 13.00 20.71
CA GLN A 314 -1.11 13.48 20.55
C GLN A 314 -1.68 13.11 19.17
N PHE A 315 -2.84 12.46 19.17
CA PHE A 315 -3.67 12.26 17.98
C PHE A 315 -5.07 12.77 18.25
N GLU A 316 -5.41 13.90 17.64
CA GLU A 316 -6.62 14.66 17.94
C GLU A 316 -6.75 15.00 19.44
N ASP A 317 -7.72 14.41 20.12
CA ASP A 317 -8.08 14.62 21.52
C ASP A 317 -7.60 13.51 22.47
N PHE A 318 -6.91 12.48 21.95
CA PHE A 318 -6.34 11.39 22.74
C PHE A 318 -4.86 11.16 22.38
N SER A 319 -4.23 10.17 23.01
CA SER A 319 -2.82 9.82 22.79
C SER A 319 -2.68 8.43 22.20
N VAL A 320 -1.71 8.26 21.32
CA VAL A 320 -1.39 6.98 20.68
C VAL A 320 0.07 6.64 20.85
N CYS A 321 0.39 5.35 20.87
CA CYS A 321 1.77 4.89 20.91
C CYS A 321 2.49 5.21 19.58
N VAL A 322 3.71 5.70 19.68
CA VAL A 322 4.62 5.98 18.56
C VAL A 322 6.00 5.38 18.84
N PRO A 323 6.80 5.09 17.81
CA PRO A 323 8.16 4.62 18.00
C PRO A 323 9.03 5.62 18.76
N ASN A 324 10.09 5.14 19.43
CA ASN A 324 11.00 5.97 20.21
C ASN A 324 11.58 7.16 19.41
N ASP A 325 11.97 6.92 18.15
CA ASP A 325 12.47 7.93 17.22
C ASP A 325 11.60 7.96 15.94
N ALA A 326 10.34 8.38 16.12
CA ALA A 326 9.35 8.50 15.06
C ALA A 326 9.83 9.38 13.87
N GLN A 327 10.54 10.47 14.14
CA GLN A 327 11.03 11.36 13.08
C GLN A 327 12.06 10.68 12.19
N LYS A 328 13.00 9.94 12.75
CA LYS A 328 14.01 9.21 11.97
C LYS A 328 13.38 8.13 11.11
N ILE A 329 12.41 7.42 11.65
CA ILE A 329 11.64 6.40 10.94
C ILE A 329 10.91 7.04 9.74
N LEU A 330 10.13 8.09 9.99
CA LEU A 330 9.42 8.80 8.93
C LEU A 330 10.38 9.37 7.88
N TYR A 331 11.53 9.89 8.30
CA TYR A 331 12.54 10.40 7.36
C TYR A 331 13.14 9.30 6.49
N SER A 332 13.34 8.10 7.02
CA SER A 332 13.86 6.97 6.23
C SER A 332 12.90 6.51 5.13
N TYR A 333 11.59 6.74 5.33
CA TYR A 333 10.55 6.27 4.41
C TYR A 333 10.05 7.38 3.48
N TYR A 334 9.68 8.54 4.03
CA TYR A 334 9.10 9.67 3.31
C TYR A 334 10.12 10.78 2.98
N GLY A 335 11.34 10.72 3.51
CA GLY A 335 12.30 11.81 3.39
C GLY A 335 11.87 13.05 4.20
N ASN A 336 11.89 14.22 3.57
CA ASN A 336 11.50 15.45 4.25
C ASN A 336 9.97 15.54 4.42
N ILE A 337 9.47 15.09 5.58
CA ILE A 337 8.04 15.11 5.91
C ILE A 337 7.40 16.51 5.93
N TYR A 338 8.20 17.58 6.01
CA TYR A 338 7.73 18.96 6.02
C TYR A 338 7.82 19.64 4.64
N GLN A 339 8.16 18.89 3.59
CA GLN A 339 7.97 19.31 2.21
C GLN A 339 6.49 19.19 1.83
N LEU A 340 5.99 20.15 1.04
CA LEU A 340 4.61 20.11 0.55
C LEU A 340 4.36 18.79 -0.21
N PRO A 341 3.34 18.01 0.14
CA PRO A 341 3.07 16.70 -0.46
C PRO A 341 2.69 16.82 -1.93
N ALA A 342 3.06 15.82 -2.74
CA ALA A 342 2.76 15.77 -4.18
C ALA A 342 1.42 15.11 -4.49
N ASP A 343 0.88 14.38 -3.53
CA ASP A 343 -0.16 13.36 -3.66
C ASP A 343 -1.49 13.75 -3.03
N MET A 344 -1.66 15.03 -2.62
CA MET A 344 -2.88 15.55 -1.99
C MET A 344 -4.18 15.22 -2.76
N PHE A 345 -4.09 15.08 -4.09
CA PHE A 345 -5.23 14.78 -4.96
C PHE A 345 -5.24 13.34 -5.50
N SER A 346 -4.12 12.64 -5.42
CA SER A 346 -3.96 11.29 -5.96
C SER A 346 -3.93 10.21 -4.89
N HIS A 347 -4.11 10.60 -3.61
CA HIS A 347 -4.20 9.67 -2.51
C HIS A 347 -5.34 8.67 -2.73
N PHE A 348 -5.05 7.40 -2.48
CA PHE A 348 -6.00 6.31 -2.71
C PHE A 348 -7.19 6.47 -1.75
N GLN A 349 -8.39 6.15 -2.21
CA GLN A 349 -9.58 6.22 -1.36
C GLN A 349 -9.83 4.83 -0.78
N HIS A 350 -9.60 4.66 0.52
CA HIS A 350 -9.75 3.37 1.17
C HIS A 350 -11.21 3.06 1.46
N VAL A 351 -12.04 4.09 1.64
CA VAL A 351 -13.50 3.98 1.78
C VAL A 351 -14.19 4.79 0.68
N SER A 352 -15.09 4.13 -0.06
CA SER A 352 -15.88 4.79 -1.11
C SER A 352 -16.67 5.98 -0.56
N ARG A 353 -16.47 7.15 -1.17
CA ARG A 353 -17.17 8.39 -0.78
C ARG A 353 -18.67 8.29 -1.00
N ASP A 354 -19.12 7.59 -2.04
CA ASP A 354 -20.54 7.37 -2.36
C ASP A 354 -21.25 6.59 -1.25
N CYS A 355 -20.55 5.64 -0.61
CA CYS A 355 -21.10 4.88 0.51
C CYS A 355 -21.35 5.77 1.74
N LEU A 356 -20.52 6.80 1.94
CA LEU A 356 -20.59 7.70 3.10
C LEU A 356 -21.71 8.75 2.99
N GLU A 357 -22.45 8.77 1.88
CA GLU A 357 -23.69 9.56 1.74
C GLU A 357 -24.93 8.79 2.20
N ASN A 358 -24.82 7.47 2.45
CA ASN A 358 -25.92 6.64 2.90
C ASN A 358 -26.25 6.90 4.37
N GLN A 359 -27.50 7.30 4.66
CA GLN A 359 -27.95 7.61 6.02
C GLN A 359 -27.78 6.46 7.01
N CYS A 360 -27.91 5.20 6.57
CA CYS A 360 -27.68 4.04 7.43
C CYS A 360 -26.23 3.97 7.90
N ILE A 361 -25.27 4.19 6.99
CA ILE A 361 -23.84 4.21 7.28
C ILE A 361 -23.49 5.39 8.18
N ILE A 362 -24.02 6.58 7.89
CA ILE A 362 -23.84 7.78 8.72
C ILE A 362 -24.31 7.50 10.15
N ASN A 363 -25.52 6.97 10.30
CA ASN A 363 -26.08 6.65 11.61
C ASN A 363 -25.26 5.60 12.36
N ALA A 364 -24.78 4.55 11.66
CA ALA A 364 -23.94 3.52 12.26
C ALA A 364 -22.62 4.09 12.81
N ILE A 365 -21.96 4.97 12.04
CA ILE A 365 -20.74 5.66 12.50
C ILE A 365 -21.02 6.51 13.73
N GLU A 366 -22.08 7.34 13.69
CA GLU A 366 -22.42 8.23 14.82
C GLU A 366 -22.85 7.45 16.07
N GLU A 367 -23.56 6.33 15.91
CA GLU A 367 -23.97 5.45 17.01
C GLU A 367 -22.76 4.79 17.68
N ASP A 368 -21.82 4.25 16.91
CA ASP A 368 -20.60 3.64 17.47
C ASP A 368 -19.74 4.69 18.19
N ILE A 369 -19.62 5.91 17.65
CA ILE A 369 -18.95 7.04 18.32
C ILE A 369 -19.66 7.39 19.63
N ALA A 370 -20.99 7.51 19.62
CA ALA A 370 -21.76 7.90 20.80
C ALA A 370 -21.76 6.85 21.90
N THR A 371 -21.58 5.57 21.53
CA THR A 371 -21.55 4.42 22.44
C THR A 371 -20.13 4.01 22.84
N ASN A 372 -19.11 4.79 22.47
CA ASN A 372 -17.71 4.53 22.84
C ASN A 372 -17.57 4.41 24.38
N PRO A 373 -17.22 3.23 24.91
CA PRO A 373 -17.16 3.00 26.36
C PRO A 373 -15.97 3.69 27.03
N TYR A 374 -15.01 4.15 26.24
CA TYR A 374 -13.78 4.81 26.70
C TYR A 374 -13.75 6.31 26.41
N ALA A 375 -14.85 6.89 25.91
CA ALA A 375 -14.92 8.33 25.72
C ALA A 375 -14.75 9.05 27.08
N THR A 376 -13.79 9.96 27.16
CA THR A 376 -13.60 10.86 28.30
C THR A 376 -14.87 11.70 28.45
N LYS A 377 -15.61 11.49 29.56
CA LYS A 377 -16.81 12.28 29.90
C LYS A 377 -16.48 13.74 30.20
#